data_AF-A0A2K3JKN3-F1
#
_entry.id   AF-A0A2K3JKN3-F1
#
_cell.length_a   1.000
_cell.length_b   1.000
_cell.length_c   1.000
_cell.angle_alpha   90.00
_cell.angle_beta   90.00
_cell.angle_gamma   90.00
#
_symmetry.space_group_name_H-M   'P 1'
#
loop_
_entity.id
_entity.type
_entity.pdbx_description
1 polymer ?
#
loop_
_entity_poly.entity_id
_entity_poly.type
_entity_poly.pdbx_seq_one_letter_code
_entity_poly.pdbx_strand_id
1 'polypeptide(L)'
;MKKLRLLQLSGVKLDGDFKYLSRNLSWLCWKGFPLTCIPSKFYQRNLVSIELENSNIKLVWKEMQRMENLKILNLSHSHYLRQTPDFSNMPNLEKLILKDCPRLSEISHTIGHLHKIDKLEEDIEQMESLTTLIADNTAITEVPFSLARS
;
A
#
# COMPACT_ATOMS: atom_id res chain seq x y z
N MET A 1 -0.41 -13.75 20.11
CA MET A 1 0.93 -13.82 19.49
C MET A 1 1.62 -12.45 19.59
N LYS A 2 2.49 -12.22 20.59
CA LYS A 2 3.10 -10.88 20.82
C LYS A 2 4.44 -10.65 20.08
N LYS A 3 5.03 -11.69 19.49
CA LYS A 3 6.36 -11.62 18.83
C LYS A 3 6.31 -11.77 17.31
N LEU A 4 5.14 -11.97 16.72
CA LEU A 4 5.03 -12.20 15.27
C LEU A 4 5.35 -10.90 14.53
N ARG A 5 6.36 -10.95 13.66
CA ARG A 5 6.81 -9.82 12.84
C ARG A 5 6.55 -10.01 11.36
N LEU A 6 6.56 -11.25 10.90
CA LEU A 6 6.39 -11.62 9.50
C LEU A 6 5.20 -12.58 9.41
N LEU A 7 4.25 -12.30 8.52
CA LEU A 7 3.08 -13.15 8.31
C LEU A 7 2.91 -13.39 6.81
N GLN A 8 2.98 -14.66 6.41
CA GLN A 8 2.68 -15.10 5.06
C GLN A 8 1.42 -15.97 5.07
N LEU A 9 0.47 -15.65 4.18
CA LEU A 9 -0.79 -16.36 3.99
C LEU A 9 -1.02 -16.54 2.49
N SER A 10 -1.59 -17.68 2.10
CA SER A 10 -1.94 -17.96 0.70
C SER A 10 -3.22 -18.78 0.64
N GLY A 11 -4.25 -18.26 -0.02
CA GLY A 11 -5.52 -18.97 -0.21
C GLY A 11 -6.29 -19.26 1.08
N VAL A 12 -5.99 -18.56 2.17
CA VAL A 12 -6.64 -18.76 3.48
C VAL A 12 -7.37 -17.50 3.95
N LYS A 13 -8.47 -17.71 4.66
CA LYS A 13 -9.20 -16.69 5.40
C LYS A 13 -8.88 -16.82 6.88
N LEU A 14 -8.56 -15.70 7.53
CA LEU A 14 -8.45 -15.69 8.99
C LEU A 14 -9.85 -15.80 9.60
N ASP A 15 -9.96 -16.69 10.58
CA ASP A 15 -11.09 -16.67 11.50
C ASP A 15 -10.87 -15.60 12.58
N GLY A 16 -11.91 -14.89 12.96
CA GLY A 16 -11.86 -13.77 13.91
C GLY A 16 -11.51 -12.40 13.31
N ASP A 17 -11.19 -11.46 14.22
CA ASP A 17 -10.99 -10.03 13.90
C ASP A 17 -9.48 -9.70 13.76
N PHE A 18 -9.13 -8.84 12.80
CA PHE A 18 -7.77 -8.38 12.54
C PHE A 18 -7.11 -7.71 13.76
N LYS A 19 -7.89 -7.24 14.74
CA LYS A 19 -7.39 -6.72 16.02
C LYS A 19 -6.50 -7.70 16.80
N TYR A 20 -6.61 -9.01 16.53
CA TYR A 20 -5.82 -10.05 17.17
C TYR A 20 -4.46 -10.30 16.49
N LEU A 21 -4.25 -9.74 15.30
CA LEU A 21 -2.94 -9.76 14.66
C LEU A 21 -1.92 -9.01 15.51
N SER A 22 -0.68 -9.50 15.48
CA SER A 22 0.39 -8.91 16.28
C SER A 22 0.64 -7.47 15.87
N ARG A 23 0.68 -6.54 16.83
CA ARG A 23 1.02 -5.12 16.58
C ARG A 23 2.50 -4.90 16.19
N ASN A 24 3.31 -5.95 16.31
CA ASN A 24 4.73 -5.94 15.94
C ASN A 24 4.96 -6.43 14.49
N LEU A 25 3.88 -6.63 13.72
CA LEU A 25 3.98 -7.06 12.34
C LEU A 25 4.68 -5.98 11.51
N SER A 26 5.79 -6.36 10.89
CA SER A 26 6.58 -5.52 9.98
C SER A 26 6.45 -5.94 8.52
N TRP A 27 6.00 -7.17 8.25
CA TRP A 27 5.80 -7.66 6.90
C TRP A 27 4.55 -8.53 6.83
N LEU A 28 3.66 -8.22 5.87
CA LEU A 28 2.49 -9.00 5.53
C LEU A 28 2.53 -9.38 4.05
N CYS A 29 2.57 -10.67 3.76
CA CYS A 29 2.23 -11.21 2.45
C CYS A 29 0.96 -12.05 2.56
N TRP A 30 -0.07 -11.70 1.80
CA TRP A 30 -1.34 -12.41 1.81
C TRP A 30 -1.86 -12.59 0.39
N LYS A 31 -1.39 -13.65 -0.25
CA LYS A 31 -1.80 -14.00 -1.61
C LYS A 31 -3.25 -14.48 -1.61
N GLY A 32 -4.07 -13.88 -2.48
CA GLY A 32 -5.50 -14.16 -2.50
C GLY A 32 -6.24 -13.56 -1.31
N PHE A 33 -5.91 -12.32 -0.90
CA PHE A 33 -6.60 -11.65 0.20
C PHE A 33 -8.11 -11.60 -0.08
N PRO A 34 -8.95 -12.16 0.82
CA PRO A 34 -10.33 -12.49 0.48
C PRO A 34 -11.28 -11.29 0.53
N LEU A 35 -10.89 -10.18 1.16
CA LEU A 35 -11.77 -9.02 1.34
C LEU A 35 -11.62 -8.03 0.17
N THR A 36 -12.68 -7.27 -0.07
CA THR A 36 -12.69 -6.21 -1.09
C THR A 36 -11.99 -4.93 -0.67
N CYS A 37 -11.65 -4.80 0.62
CA CYS A 37 -10.86 -3.71 1.18
C CYS A 37 -10.20 -4.13 2.50
N ILE A 38 -9.13 -3.45 2.88
CA ILE A 38 -8.48 -3.64 4.18
C ILE A 38 -9.28 -2.87 5.24
N PRO A 39 -9.75 -3.53 6.31
CA PRO A 39 -10.64 -2.91 7.29
C PRO A 39 -9.88 -1.96 8.24
N SER A 40 -10.58 -0.95 8.77
CA SER A 40 -10.01 0.05 9.69
C SER A 40 -9.44 -0.53 11.00
N LYS A 41 -9.85 -1.75 11.37
CA LYS A 41 -9.29 -2.49 12.52
C LYS A 41 -7.92 -3.12 12.26
N PHE A 42 -7.45 -3.13 11.00
CA PHE A 42 -6.11 -3.56 10.60
C PHE A 42 -5.06 -2.46 10.90
N TYR A 43 -5.14 -1.78 12.04
CA TYR A 43 -4.19 -0.71 12.34
C TYR A 43 -2.83 -1.31 12.76
N GLN A 44 -1.83 -1.21 11.86
CA GLN A 44 -0.52 -1.84 12.01
C GLN A 44 0.61 -0.84 11.69
N ARG A 45 0.86 0.10 12.60
CA ARG A 45 1.86 1.19 12.42
C ARG A 45 3.27 0.69 12.09
N ASN A 46 3.63 -0.51 12.50
CA ASN A 46 4.97 -1.08 12.31
C ASN A 46 5.16 -1.79 10.95
N LEU A 47 4.12 -1.87 10.12
CA LEU A 47 4.22 -2.51 8.81
C LEU A 47 5.15 -1.73 7.89
N VAL A 48 6.12 -2.45 7.34
CA VAL A 48 7.09 -1.98 6.37
C VAL A 48 6.72 -2.44 4.95
N SER A 49 6.13 -3.63 4.83
CA SER A 49 5.66 -4.16 3.55
C SER A 49 4.27 -4.77 3.67
N ILE A 50 3.42 -4.46 2.70
CA ILE A 50 2.11 -5.08 2.49
C ILE A 50 2.05 -5.60 1.05
N GLU A 51 1.90 -6.91 0.92
CA GLU A 51 1.88 -7.61 -0.36
C GLU A 51 0.60 -8.44 -0.47
N LEU A 52 -0.34 -7.97 -1.29
CA LEU A 52 -1.68 -8.53 -1.45
C LEU A 52 -1.89 -8.96 -2.90
N GLU A 53 -0.96 -9.73 -3.43
CA GLU A 53 -1.02 -10.28 -4.79
C GLU A 53 -2.29 -11.13 -5.00
N ASN A 54 -2.88 -11.08 -6.20
CA ASN A 54 -4.06 -11.87 -6.59
C ASN A 54 -5.29 -11.66 -5.69
N SER A 55 -5.49 -10.43 -5.19
CA SER A 55 -6.53 -10.14 -4.20
C SER A 55 -7.83 -9.64 -4.81
N ASN A 56 -8.92 -9.78 -4.05
CA ASN A 56 -10.25 -9.28 -4.44
C ASN A 56 -10.46 -7.78 -4.17
N ILE A 57 -9.38 -7.04 -3.96
CA ILE A 57 -9.41 -5.65 -3.53
C ILE A 57 -10.03 -4.77 -4.63
N LYS A 58 -10.99 -3.96 -4.22
CA LYS A 58 -11.63 -2.90 -5.02
C LYS A 58 -11.19 -1.51 -4.56
N LEU A 59 -11.03 -1.37 -3.24
CA LEU A 59 -10.58 -0.19 -2.53
C LEU A 59 -9.54 -0.64 -1.50
N VAL A 60 -8.36 -0.03 -1.46
CA VAL A 60 -7.27 -0.50 -0.58
C VAL A 60 -7.67 -0.38 0.89
N TRP A 61 -8.08 0.81 1.34
CA TRP A 61 -8.44 1.09 2.73
C TRP A 61 -9.91 1.46 2.86
N LYS A 62 -10.62 0.87 3.83
CA LYS A 62 -11.98 1.31 4.16
C LYS A 62 -12.01 2.71 4.79
N GLU A 63 -11.04 2.98 5.65
CA GLU A 63 -10.81 4.27 6.30
C GLU A 63 -9.30 4.55 6.24
N MET A 64 -8.94 5.82 6.11
CA MET A 64 -7.55 6.23 5.97
C MET A 64 -6.77 5.88 7.24
N GLN A 65 -5.65 5.17 7.09
CA GLN A 65 -4.74 4.82 8.18
C GLN A 65 -3.36 5.43 7.93
N ARG A 66 -2.80 6.06 8.96
CA ARG A 66 -1.43 6.59 8.93
C ARG A 66 -0.43 5.43 9.03
N MET A 67 0.30 5.19 7.95
CA MET A 67 1.26 4.10 7.77
C MET A 67 2.66 4.66 7.48
N GLU A 68 3.23 5.31 8.49
CA GLU A 68 4.53 5.99 8.38
C GLU A 68 5.66 5.04 8.04
N ASN A 69 5.64 3.79 8.51
CA ASN A 69 6.73 2.86 8.27
C ASN A 69 6.60 2.09 6.95
N LEU A 70 5.50 2.25 6.21
CA LEU A 70 5.24 1.46 5.02
C LEU A 70 6.11 1.93 3.87
N LYS A 71 7.00 1.05 3.42
CA LYS A 71 7.95 1.26 2.32
C LYS A 71 7.53 0.56 1.03
N ILE A 72 6.83 -0.58 1.16
CA ILE A 72 6.43 -1.40 0.01
C ILE A 72 4.93 -1.68 0.05
N LEU A 73 4.24 -1.37 -1.05
CA LEU A 73 2.85 -1.74 -1.30
C LEU A 73 2.75 -2.50 -2.62
N ASN A 74 2.45 -3.79 -2.56
CA ASN A 74 2.22 -4.63 -3.72
C ASN A 74 0.75 -5.05 -3.79
N LEU A 75 0.06 -4.60 -4.83
CA LEU A 75 -1.34 -4.91 -5.14
C LEU A 75 -1.48 -5.61 -6.49
N SER A 76 -0.39 -6.16 -7.04
CA SER A 76 -0.40 -6.80 -8.35
C SER A 76 -1.48 -7.88 -8.49
N HIS A 77 -1.99 -8.04 -9.71
CA HIS A 77 -3.07 -8.96 -10.04
C HIS A 77 -4.39 -8.68 -9.28
N SER A 78 -4.59 -7.45 -8.80
CA SER A 78 -5.87 -7.00 -8.21
C SER A 78 -6.84 -6.60 -9.31
N HIS A 79 -7.47 -7.59 -9.95
CA HIS A 79 -8.34 -7.42 -11.11
C HIS A 79 -9.55 -6.50 -10.91
N TYR A 80 -9.92 -6.20 -9.67
CA TYR A 80 -11.07 -5.35 -9.34
C TYR A 80 -10.70 -3.96 -8.82
N LEU A 81 -9.41 -3.67 -8.64
CA LEU A 81 -8.92 -2.36 -8.21
C LEU A 81 -9.19 -1.35 -9.31
N ARG A 82 -9.81 -0.21 -8.98
CA ARG A 82 -10.16 0.85 -9.95
C ARG A 82 -9.32 2.10 -9.82
N GLN A 83 -8.88 2.40 -8.60
CA GLN A 83 -8.09 3.57 -8.26
C GLN A 83 -7.07 3.23 -7.16
N THR A 84 -5.95 3.94 -7.12
CA THR A 84 -4.98 3.83 -6.02
C THR A 84 -5.52 4.48 -4.73
N PRO A 85 -4.94 4.18 -3.55
CA PRO A 85 -5.29 4.91 -2.33
C PRO A 85 -4.75 6.34 -2.35
N ASP A 86 -5.19 7.15 -1.39
CA ASP A 86 -4.51 8.39 -1.04
C ASP A 86 -3.15 8.08 -0.39
N PHE A 87 -2.09 8.78 -0.83
CA PHE A 87 -0.72 8.54 -0.39
C PHE A 87 -0.22 9.49 0.72
N SER A 88 -1.02 10.48 1.12
CA SER A 88 -0.63 11.49 2.13
C SER A 88 -0.33 10.88 3.51
N ASN A 89 -0.82 9.67 3.76
CA ASN A 89 -0.62 8.92 5.00
C ASN A 89 0.44 7.82 4.91
N MET A 90 1.15 7.70 3.79
CA MET A 90 2.25 6.75 3.57
C MET A 90 3.52 7.51 3.13
N PRO A 91 4.03 8.44 3.96
CA PRO A 91 5.07 9.38 3.55
C PRO A 91 6.40 8.72 3.14
N ASN A 92 6.66 7.49 3.58
CA ASN A 92 7.91 6.76 3.33
C ASN A 92 7.74 5.63 2.31
N LEU A 93 6.69 5.68 1.48
CA LEU A 93 6.45 4.64 0.47
C LEU A 93 7.47 4.76 -0.67
N GLU A 94 8.36 3.78 -0.77
CA GLU A 94 9.43 3.71 -1.77
C GLU A 94 9.02 2.92 -3.02
N LYS A 95 8.19 1.88 -2.85
CA LYS A 95 7.83 0.94 -3.93
C LYS A 95 6.34 0.66 -4.00
N LEU A 96 5.75 0.99 -5.15
CA LEU A 96 4.36 0.69 -5.48
C LEU A 96 4.28 -0.26 -6.68
N ILE A 97 3.66 -1.42 -6.49
CA ILE A 97 3.50 -2.46 -7.52
C ILE A 97 2.01 -2.68 -7.81
N LEU A 98 1.60 -2.36 -9.04
CA LEU A 98 0.23 -2.39 -9.55
C LEU A 98 0.11 -3.21 -10.84
N LYS A 99 1.11 -4.06 -11.12
CA LYS A 99 1.17 -4.92 -12.31
C LYS A 99 -0.11 -5.76 -12.45
N ASP A 100 -0.60 -5.90 -13.68
CA ASP A 100 -1.75 -6.75 -14.02
C ASP A 100 -3.03 -6.37 -13.24
N CYS A 101 -3.28 -5.06 -13.07
CA CYS A 101 -4.54 -4.51 -12.55
C CYS A 101 -5.39 -3.93 -13.70
N PRO A 102 -6.07 -4.75 -14.52
CA PRO A 102 -6.69 -4.31 -15.77
C PRO A 102 -7.85 -3.30 -15.62
N ARG A 103 -8.42 -3.16 -14.41
CA ARG A 103 -9.50 -2.19 -14.14
C ARG A 103 -9.00 -0.91 -13.47
N LEU A 104 -7.72 -0.85 -13.13
CA LEU A 104 -7.12 0.32 -12.53
C LEU A 104 -6.98 1.38 -13.60
N SER A 105 -7.74 2.47 -13.48
CA SER A 105 -7.78 3.55 -14.47
C SER A 105 -7.36 4.90 -13.89
N GLU A 106 -7.23 5.00 -12.57
CA GLU A 106 -6.94 6.26 -11.89
C GLU A 106 -5.83 6.10 -10.83
N ILE A 107 -4.89 7.03 -10.82
CA ILE A 107 -3.89 7.19 -9.77
C ILE A 107 -4.22 8.45 -8.99
N SER A 108 -4.25 8.37 -7.66
CA SER A 108 -4.43 9.52 -6.79
C SER A 108 -3.36 10.57 -7.04
N HIS A 109 -3.78 11.82 -7.21
CA HIS A 109 -2.89 12.98 -7.34
C HIS A 109 -1.93 13.15 -6.15
N THR A 110 -2.30 12.65 -4.97
CA THR A 110 -1.43 12.68 -3.77
C THR A 110 -0.20 11.81 -3.87
N ILE A 111 -0.04 11.01 -4.94
CA ILE A 111 1.22 10.31 -5.24
C ILE A 111 2.39 11.30 -5.38
N GLY A 112 2.10 12.54 -5.80
CA GLY A 112 3.05 13.64 -5.83
C GLY A 112 3.67 14.00 -4.47
N HIS A 113 3.01 13.68 -3.36
CA HIS A 113 3.54 13.91 -2.02
C HIS A 113 4.70 12.96 -1.68
N LEU A 114 4.80 11.83 -2.35
CA LEU A 114 5.90 10.87 -2.19
C LEU A 114 7.21 11.34 -2.86
N HIS A 115 7.20 12.52 -3.49
CA HIS A 115 8.35 13.16 -4.12
C HIS A 115 8.87 14.37 -3.33
N LYS A 116 8.37 14.62 -2.11
CA LYS A 116 8.81 15.78 -1.31
C LYS A 116 10.18 15.50 -0.67
N ILE A 117 11.22 15.73 -1.46
CA ILE A 117 12.53 16.19 -0.98
C ILE A 117 12.49 17.72 -1.05
N ASP A 118 12.89 18.39 0.03
CA ASP A 118 13.11 19.85 0.14
C ASP A 118 11.90 20.78 0.30
N LYS A 119 11.50 21.05 1.55
CA LYS A 119 11.81 22.32 2.27
C LYS A 119 10.98 22.48 3.56
N LEU A 120 11.70 22.84 4.63
CA LEU A 120 11.26 23.40 5.92
C LEU A 120 10.67 22.40 6.93
N GLU A 121 11.54 21.71 7.66
CA GLU A 121 11.72 21.84 9.13
C GLU A 121 12.81 20.84 9.57
N GLU A 122 13.67 21.27 10.49
CA GLU A 122 15.00 20.71 10.82
C GLU A 122 15.01 19.28 11.41
N ASP A 123 13.90 18.53 11.34
CA ASP A 123 13.73 17.23 12.02
C ASP A 123 13.28 16.05 11.12
N ILE A 124 13.36 16.15 9.78
CA ILE A 124 12.85 15.11 8.86
C ILE A 124 13.97 14.36 8.09
N GLU A 125 15.01 13.89 8.79
CA GLU A 125 16.16 13.21 8.19
C GLU A 125 15.87 11.82 7.56
N GLN A 126 14.61 11.35 7.49
CA GLN A 126 14.30 9.94 7.12
C GLN A 126 13.15 9.77 6.11
N MET A 127 12.67 10.82 5.45
CA MET A 127 11.63 10.65 4.42
C MET A 127 12.23 10.07 3.13
N GLU A 128 11.99 8.79 2.89
CA GLU A 128 12.37 8.11 1.65
C GLU A 128 11.32 8.37 0.57
N SER A 129 11.78 8.72 -0.63
CA SER A 129 10.91 9.05 -1.76
C SER A 129 10.47 7.81 -2.53
N LEU A 130 9.35 7.91 -3.25
CA LEU A 130 8.93 6.88 -4.19
C LEU A 130 9.98 6.71 -5.28
N THR A 131 10.68 5.58 -5.29
CA THR A 131 11.74 5.26 -6.26
C THR A 131 11.27 4.31 -7.35
N THR A 132 10.21 3.54 -7.08
CA THR A 132 9.73 2.50 -8.00
C THR A 132 8.21 2.50 -8.10
N LEU A 133 7.69 2.73 -9.31
CA LEU A 133 6.30 2.54 -9.69
C LEU A 133 6.22 1.53 -10.84
N ILE A 134 5.56 0.40 -10.62
CA ILE A 134 5.31 -0.61 -11.66
C ILE A 134 3.80 -0.70 -11.90
N ALA A 135 3.34 -0.36 -13.10
CA ALA A 135 1.92 -0.31 -13.44
C ALA A 135 1.61 -0.92 -14.84
N ASP A 136 2.34 -1.97 -15.21
CA ASP A 136 2.14 -2.68 -16.48
C ASP A 136 0.76 -3.36 -16.51
N ASN A 137 0.15 -3.43 -17.70
CA ASN A 137 -1.15 -4.05 -17.93
C ASN A 137 -2.28 -3.50 -17.05
N THR A 138 -2.32 -2.16 -16.92
CA THR A 138 -3.40 -1.40 -16.28
C THR A 138 -4.21 -0.64 -17.34
N ALA A 139 -5.35 -0.08 -16.95
CA ALA A 139 -6.14 0.82 -17.80
C ALA A 139 -5.76 2.31 -17.61
N ILE A 140 -4.64 2.58 -16.91
CA ILE A 140 -4.15 3.94 -16.68
C ILE A 140 -3.67 4.50 -18.02
N THR A 141 -4.28 5.62 -18.44
CA THR A 141 -3.89 6.35 -19.65
C THR A 141 -3.07 7.59 -19.35
N GLU A 142 -3.18 8.12 -18.12
CA GLU A 142 -2.52 9.33 -17.67
C GLU A 142 -1.96 9.14 -16.27
N VAL A 143 -0.76 9.67 -16.02
CA VAL A 143 -0.15 9.69 -14.69
C VAL A 143 -0.04 11.13 -14.19
N PRO A 144 -0.21 11.39 -12.87
CA PRO A 144 -0.03 12.73 -12.32
C PRO A 144 1.32 13.34 -12.70
N PHE A 145 1.33 14.59 -13.19
CA PHE A 145 2.54 15.29 -13.64
C PHE A 145 3.67 15.35 -12.59
N SER A 146 3.32 15.25 -11.31
CA SER A 146 4.29 15.15 -10.21
C SER A 146 5.27 13.98 -10.34
N LEU A 147 4.86 12.88 -11.01
CA LEU A 147 5.74 11.74 -11.30
C LEU A 147 6.76 12.04 -12.42
N ALA A 148 6.47 13.00 -13.30
CA ALA A 148 7.35 13.34 -14.43
C ALA A 148 8.54 14.25 -14.02
N ARG A 149 8.58 14.70 -12.76
CA ARG A 149 9.63 15.58 -12.22
C ARG A 149 10.72 14.83 -11.43
N SER A 150 10.69 13.49 -11.41
CA SER A 150 11.66 12.64 -10.70
C SER A 150 13.01 12.55 -11.41
#